data_AF-A0A0M3DF90-F1
#
_entry.id   AF-A0A0M3DF90-F1
#
_cell.length_a   1.000
_cell.length_b   1.000
_cell.length_c   1.000
_cell.angle_alpha   90.00
_cell.angle_beta   90.00
_cell.angle_gamma   90.00
#
_symmetry.space_group_name_H-M   'P 1'
#
loop_
_entity.id
_entity.type
_entity.pdbx_description
1 polymer ?
#
loop_
_entity_poly.entity_id
_entity_poly.type
_entity_poly.pdbx_seq_one_letter_code
_entity_poly.pdbx_strand_id
1 'polypeptide(L)'
;MKIDKKIIMKKRRGFTLIELVIVVAILGVLSSIALVKFGDVEKNSKINADYVTANNIATAAKIAINSDVSEDEISIDYLVKNNYLEGKPKVQSQKDKNFEVYTENEDIKVKVDGQTFYPKNEQE
;
A
#
# COMPACT_ATOMS: atom_id res chain seq x y z
N MET A 1 -19.45 -72.17 15.84
CA MET A 1 -18.21 -71.71 15.18
C MET A 1 -18.08 -70.21 15.45
N LYS A 2 -17.16 -69.79 16.34
CA LYS A 2 -16.92 -68.37 16.62
C LYS A 2 -15.75 -67.92 15.74
N ILE A 3 -15.93 -66.84 14.98
CA ILE A 3 -14.89 -66.28 14.14
C ILE A 3 -14.16 -65.22 14.97
N ASP A 4 -12.97 -65.55 15.46
CA ASP A 4 -12.12 -64.61 16.16
C ASP A 4 -11.54 -63.60 15.17
N LYS A 5 -12.14 -62.41 15.14
CA LYS A 5 -11.74 -61.30 14.27
C LYS A 5 -10.43 -60.70 14.79
N LYS A 6 -9.29 -61.20 14.28
CA LYS A 6 -7.97 -60.65 14.57
C LYS A 6 -7.88 -59.19 14.10
N ILE A 7 -7.93 -58.24 15.03
CA ILE A 7 -7.74 -56.81 14.74
C ILE A 7 -6.26 -56.61 14.38
N ILE A 8 -5.98 -56.43 13.09
CA ILE A 8 -4.65 -56.08 12.61
C ILE A 8 -4.41 -54.60 12.92
N MET A 9 -3.68 -54.29 13.99
CA MET A 9 -3.23 -52.93 14.27
C MET A 9 -2.21 -52.50 13.19
N LYS A 10 -2.65 -51.67 12.24
CA LYS A 10 -1.72 -51.01 11.30
C LYS A 10 -0.79 -50.09 12.10
N LYS A 11 0.52 -50.34 12.04
CA LYS A 11 1.52 -49.42 12.59
C LYS A 11 1.38 -48.06 11.89
N ARG A 12 1.02 -47.03 12.66
CA ARG A 12 1.07 -45.65 12.16
C ARG A 12 2.54 -45.24 12.10
N ARG A 13 3.05 -44.94 10.91
CA ARG A 13 4.34 -44.28 10.76
C ARG A 13 4.15 -42.84 11.23
N GLY A 14 4.70 -42.52 12.40
CA GLY A 14 4.72 -41.15 12.93
C GLY A 14 5.85 -40.35 12.31
N PHE A 15 5.68 -39.03 12.25
CA PHE A 15 6.72 -38.08 11.88
C PHE A 15 7.80 -38.04 12.96
N THR A 16 9.07 -37.92 12.59
CA THR A 16 10.14 -37.82 13.57
C THR A 16 10.29 -36.38 14.08
N LEU A 17 10.69 -36.20 15.34
CA LEU A 17 10.95 -34.85 15.86
C LEU A 17 12.09 -34.17 15.10
N ILE A 18 13.08 -34.93 14.64
CA ILE A 18 14.21 -34.38 13.88
C ILE A 18 13.78 -33.81 12.52
N GLU A 19 12.85 -34.47 11.81
CA GLU A 19 12.30 -33.93 10.57
C GLU A 19 11.61 -32.59 10.82
N LEU A 20 10.85 -32.46 11.92
CA LEU A 20 10.19 -31.20 12.26
C LEU A 20 11.19 -30.10 12.58
N VAL A 21 12.22 -30.42 13.35
CA VAL A 21 13.28 -29.47 13.74
C VAL A 21 14.03 -28.94 12.51
N ILE A 22 14.37 -29.82 11.55
CA ILE A 22 15.05 -29.39 10.32
C ILE A 22 14.15 -28.48 9.48
N VAL A 23 12.85 -28.77 9.39
CA VAL A 23 11.90 -27.93 8.64
C VAL A 23 11.81 -26.53 9.23
N VAL A 24 11.61 -26.40 10.55
CA VAL A 24 11.53 -25.06 11.18
C VAL A 24 12.86 -24.31 11.13
N ALA A 25 14.00 -25.04 11.16
CA ALA A 25 15.31 -24.43 10.98
C ALA A 25 15.48 -23.82 9.58
N ILE A 26 15.11 -24.56 8.52
CA ILE A 26 15.16 -24.05 7.14
C ILE A 26 14.20 -22.87 6.96
N LEU A 27 12.96 -22.97 7.48
CA LEU A 27 11.99 -21.87 7.43
C LEU A 27 12.48 -20.63 8.17
N GLY A 28 13.18 -20.79 9.30
CA GLY A 28 13.78 -19.68 10.05
C GLY A 28 14.83 -18.92 9.25
N VAL A 29 15.73 -19.65 8.57
CA VAL A 29 16.76 -19.05 7.71
C VAL A 29 16.13 -18.30 6.53
N LEU A 30 15.17 -18.92 5.83
CA LEU A 30 14.48 -18.29 4.70
C LEU A 30 13.68 -17.04 5.12
N SER A 31 12.98 -17.13 6.25
CA SER A 31 12.18 -16.01 6.79
C SER A 31 13.06 -14.81 7.14
N SER A 32 14.26 -15.03 7.66
CA SER A 32 15.18 -13.96 8.06
C SER A 32 15.61 -13.08 6.88
N ILE A 33 15.87 -13.68 5.71
CA ILE A 33 16.24 -12.95 4.48
C ILE A 33 15.02 -12.25 3.87
N ALA A 34 13.87 -12.89 3.91
CA ALA A 34 12.63 -12.35 3.34
C ALA A 34 12.18 -11.05 4.02
N LEU A 35 12.34 -10.94 5.35
CA LEU A 35 11.93 -9.76 6.11
C LEU A 35 12.65 -8.49 5.68
N VAL A 36 13.97 -8.55 5.47
CA VAL A 36 14.76 -7.37 5.04
C VAL A 36 14.31 -6.90 3.66
N LYS A 37 14.08 -7.83 2.72
CA LYS A 37 13.63 -7.50 1.37
C LYS A 37 12.20 -6.92 1.34
N PHE A 38 11.33 -7.37 2.23
CA PHE A 38 9.94 -6.94 2.26
C PHE A 38 9.77 -5.48 2.69
N GLY A 39 10.61 -4.99 3.62
CA GLY A 39 10.55 -3.61 4.12
C GLY A 39 10.70 -2.55 3.02
N ASP A 40 11.70 -2.70 2.15
CA ASP A 40 11.93 -1.75 1.05
C ASP A 40 10.81 -1.78 0.02
N VAL A 41 10.31 -2.98 -0.32
CA VAL A 41 9.20 -3.15 -1.25
C VAL A 41 7.94 -2.48 -0.69
N GLU A 42 7.61 -2.71 0.59
CA GLU A 42 6.45 -2.10 1.23
C GLU A 42 6.55 -0.57 1.22
N LYS A 43 7.71 -0.02 1.57
CA LYS A 43 7.95 1.42 1.56
C LYS A 43 7.76 2.01 0.16
N ASN A 44 8.37 1.40 -0.85
CA ASN A 44 8.26 1.87 -2.24
C ASN A 44 6.83 1.73 -2.78
N SER A 45 6.12 0.65 -2.42
CA SER A 45 4.70 0.48 -2.77
C SER A 45 3.82 1.57 -2.17
N LYS A 46 4.06 1.96 -0.92
CA LYS A 46 3.34 3.05 -0.25
C LYS A 46 3.60 4.40 -0.93
N ILE A 47 4.86 4.71 -1.25
CA ILE A 47 5.23 5.94 -1.98
C ILE A 47 4.58 5.96 -3.37
N ASN A 48 4.61 4.84 -4.09
CA ASN A 48 3.97 4.73 -5.41
C ASN A 48 2.45 4.89 -5.34
N ALA A 49 1.80 4.37 -4.29
CA ALA A 49 0.37 4.59 -4.07
C ALA A 49 0.05 6.08 -3.85
N ASP A 50 0.92 6.80 -3.14
CA ASP A 50 0.78 8.24 -2.94
C ASP A 50 0.99 9.02 -4.25
N TYR A 51 1.94 8.62 -5.10
CA TYR A 51 2.10 9.19 -6.44
C TYR A 51 0.82 9.01 -7.29
N VAL A 52 0.22 7.82 -7.29
CA VAL A 52 -1.05 7.58 -8.01
C VAL A 52 -2.17 8.45 -7.44
N THR A 53 -2.26 8.53 -6.12
CA THR A 53 -3.27 9.34 -5.43
C THR A 53 -3.11 10.83 -5.77
N ALA A 54 -1.87 11.33 -5.80
CA ALA A 54 -1.57 12.70 -6.18
C ALA A 54 -1.94 13.01 -7.64
N ASN A 55 -1.75 12.07 -8.57
CA ASN A 55 -2.23 12.19 -9.95
C ASN A 55 -3.76 12.33 -10.02
N ASN A 56 -4.49 11.55 -9.22
CA ASN A 56 -5.95 11.64 -9.17
C ASN A 56 -6.41 12.99 -8.61
N ILE A 57 -5.77 13.47 -7.53
CA ILE A 57 -6.04 14.80 -6.96
C ILE A 57 -5.76 15.89 -7.99
N ALA A 58 -4.61 15.84 -8.67
CA ALA A 58 -4.26 16.81 -9.69
C ALA A 58 -5.27 16.80 -10.85
N THR A 59 -5.74 15.63 -11.27
CA THR A 59 -6.76 15.49 -12.31
C THR A 59 -8.08 16.13 -11.86
N ALA A 60 -8.53 15.86 -10.64
CA ALA A 60 -9.71 16.48 -10.05
C ALA A 60 -9.58 18.02 -9.99
N ALA A 61 -8.43 18.53 -9.59
CA ALA A 61 -8.13 19.96 -9.57
C ALA A 61 -8.14 20.57 -10.98
N LYS A 62 -7.59 19.89 -11.99
CA LYS A 62 -7.67 20.34 -13.39
C LYS A 62 -9.12 20.47 -13.84
N ILE A 63 -9.95 19.47 -13.55
CA ILE A 63 -11.36 19.50 -13.95
C ILE A 63 -12.09 20.67 -13.27
N ALA A 64 -11.79 20.95 -12.00
CA ALA A 64 -12.34 22.10 -11.29
C ALA A 64 -11.92 23.43 -11.94
N ILE A 65 -10.62 23.64 -12.23
CA ILE A 65 -10.13 24.86 -12.91
C ILE A 65 -10.82 25.05 -14.26
N ASN A 66 -10.93 23.97 -15.06
CA ASN A 66 -11.61 24.01 -16.35
C ASN A 66 -13.12 24.27 -16.25
N SER A 67 -13.70 24.21 -15.05
CA SER A 67 -15.09 24.56 -14.76
C SER A 67 -15.23 26.00 -14.22
N ASP A 68 -14.26 26.88 -14.53
CA ASP A 68 -14.19 28.29 -14.10
C ASP A 68 -14.05 28.48 -12.57
N VAL A 69 -13.48 27.51 -11.87
CA VAL A 69 -13.12 27.64 -10.45
C VAL A 69 -11.80 28.40 -10.33
N SER A 70 -11.77 29.44 -9.48
CA SER A 70 -10.54 30.18 -9.19
C SER A 70 -9.48 29.27 -8.57
N GLU A 71 -8.24 29.41 -9.03
CA GLU A 71 -7.09 28.66 -8.51
C GLU A 71 -6.92 28.82 -6.99
N ASP A 72 -7.25 29.99 -6.45
CA ASP A 72 -7.17 30.31 -5.03
C ASP A 72 -8.19 29.54 -4.17
N GLU A 73 -9.26 29.02 -4.77
CA GLU A 73 -10.29 28.24 -4.08
C GLU A 73 -9.97 26.74 -4.01
N ILE A 74 -8.97 26.29 -4.77
CA ILE A 74 -8.64 24.88 -4.91
C ILE A 74 -8.01 24.37 -3.61
N SER A 75 -8.71 23.44 -2.99
CA SER A 75 -8.25 22.71 -1.82
C SER A 75 -8.85 21.32 -1.84
N ILE A 76 -8.27 20.37 -1.10
CA ILE A 76 -8.83 19.02 -0.97
C ILE A 76 -10.27 19.08 -0.45
N ASP A 77 -10.54 19.96 0.50
CA ASP A 77 -11.89 20.20 1.03
C ASP A 77 -12.86 20.69 -0.03
N TYR A 78 -12.45 21.65 -0.87
CA TYR A 78 -13.25 22.12 -1.99
C TYR A 78 -13.57 20.99 -2.97
N LEU A 79 -12.56 20.20 -3.36
CA LEU A 79 -12.73 19.11 -4.32
C LEU A 79 -13.69 18.04 -3.81
N VAL A 80 -13.64 17.72 -2.51
CA VAL A 80 -14.58 16.78 -1.89
C VAL A 80 -15.98 17.38 -1.80
N LYS A 81 -16.11 18.63 -1.34
CA LYS A 81 -17.40 19.31 -1.20
C LYS A 81 -18.16 19.42 -2.53
N ASN A 82 -17.43 19.63 -3.61
CA ASN A 82 -18.00 19.79 -4.95
C ASN A 82 -17.99 18.50 -5.78
N ASN A 83 -17.75 17.34 -5.15
CA ASN A 83 -17.79 16.01 -5.78
C ASN A 83 -16.76 15.79 -6.92
N TYR A 84 -15.68 16.56 -6.95
CA TYR A 84 -14.52 16.25 -7.79
C TYR A 84 -13.68 15.10 -7.20
N LEU A 85 -13.78 14.88 -5.87
CA LEU A 85 -13.23 13.73 -5.16
C LEU A 85 -14.32 13.07 -4.31
N GLU A 86 -14.34 11.74 -4.27
CA GLU A 86 -15.31 10.98 -3.46
C GLU A 86 -15.05 11.10 -1.94
N GLY A 87 -13.84 11.51 -1.55
CA GLY A 87 -13.46 11.70 -0.15
C GLY A 87 -12.02 12.16 0.00
N LYS A 88 -11.64 12.51 1.23
CA LYS A 88 -10.27 12.95 1.56
C LYS A 88 -9.30 11.77 1.40
N PRO A 89 -8.36 11.82 0.43
CA PRO A 89 -7.40 10.74 0.26
C PRO A 89 -6.44 10.67 1.44
N LYS A 90 -6.01 9.45 1.80
CA LYS A 90 -5.07 9.22 2.89
C LYS A 90 -3.70 8.90 2.35
N VAL A 91 -2.68 9.49 2.96
CA VAL A 91 -1.27 9.22 2.67
C VAL A 91 -0.90 7.84 3.20
N GLN A 92 -0.21 7.04 2.38
CA GLN A 92 0.22 5.69 2.70
C GLN A 92 1.68 5.62 3.13
N SER A 93 2.54 6.50 2.61
CA SER A 93 3.99 6.52 2.90
C SER A 93 4.34 7.24 4.20
N GLN A 94 3.60 8.29 4.54
CA GLN A 94 3.79 9.09 5.75
C GLN A 94 2.54 9.03 6.64
N LYS A 95 2.71 8.54 7.86
CA LYS A 95 1.62 8.40 8.83
C LYS A 95 1.16 9.78 9.31
N ASP A 96 -0.15 9.93 9.48
CA ASP A 96 -0.80 11.12 10.05
C ASP A 96 -0.55 12.43 9.25
N LYS A 97 -0.16 12.29 7.97
CA LYS A 97 -0.02 13.41 7.03
C LYS A 97 -1.17 13.41 6.02
N ASN A 98 -1.41 14.57 5.43
CA ASN A 98 -2.47 14.79 4.45
C ASN A 98 -1.87 15.27 3.12
N PHE A 99 -2.61 15.04 2.05
CA PHE A 99 -2.33 15.69 0.78
C PHE A 99 -2.77 17.15 0.81
N GLU A 100 -1.97 18.00 0.20
CA GLU A 100 -2.25 19.41 -0.04
C GLU A 100 -2.15 19.66 -1.54
N VAL A 101 -3.13 20.36 -2.10
CA VAL A 101 -3.17 20.76 -3.51
C VAL A 101 -3.13 22.27 -3.59
N TYR A 102 -2.36 22.78 -4.53
CA TYR A 102 -2.20 24.20 -4.77
C TYR A 102 -1.79 24.43 -6.22
N THR A 103 -2.04 25.64 -6.71
CA THR A 103 -1.58 26.07 -8.02
C THR A 103 -0.40 27.04 -7.83
N GLU A 104 0.64 26.86 -8.63
CA GLU A 104 1.83 27.71 -8.59
C GLU A 104 2.26 28.01 -10.03
N ASN A 105 2.11 29.27 -10.46
CA ASN A 105 2.36 29.71 -11.84
C ASN A 105 1.54 28.91 -12.88
N GLU A 106 0.22 28.78 -12.68
CA GLU A 106 -0.71 28.00 -13.53
C GLU A 106 -0.49 26.48 -13.51
N ASP A 107 0.57 25.99 -12.86
CA ASP A 107 0.84 24.56 -12.69
C ASP A 107 0.25 24.01 -11.38
N ILE A 108 -0.51 22.93 -11.49
CA ILE A 108 -1.03 22.22 -10.32
C ILE A 108 0.06 21.39 -9.70
N LYS A 109 0.19 21.51 -8.38
CA LYS A 109 1.09 20.69 -7.58
C LYS A 109 0.35 20.04 -6.42
N VAL A 110 0.75 18.83 -6.10
CA VAL A 110 0.23 18.08 -4.96
C VAL A 110 1.40 17.72 -4.06
N LYS A 111 1.32 18.10 -2.79
CA LYS A 111 2.35 17.88 -1.78
C LYS A 111 1.85 17.07 -0.60
N VAL A 112 2.79 16.46 0.10
CA VAL A 112 2.63 15.90 1.45
C VAL A 112 3.81 16.40 2.27
N ASP A 113 3.54 17.12 3.37
CA ASP A 113 4.58 17.63 4.29
C ASP A 113 5.72 18.40 3.59
N GLY A 114 5.38 19.17 2.55
CA GLY A 114 6.35 19.92 1.74
C GLY A 114 6.98 19.13 0.58
N GLN A 115 6.89 17.80 0.54
CA GLN A 115 7.38 16.98 -0.57
C GLN A 115 6.37 16.93 -1.71
N THR A 116 6.81 17.17 -2.94
CA THR A 116 5.96 17.13 -4.14
C THR A 116 5.74 15.70 -4.63
N PHE A 117 4.48 15.30 -4.75
CA PHE A 117 4.02 14.03 -5.34
C PHE A 117 3.38 14.21 -6.72
N TYR A 118 3.04 15.44 -7.11
CA TYR A 118 2.64 15.78 -8.48
C TYR A 118 3.16 17.16 -8.89
N PRO A 119 3.70 17.34 -10.11
CA PRO A 119 4.00 16.28 -11.08
C PRO A 119 5.07 15.32 -10.55
N LYS A 120 5.02 14.05 -10.97
CA LYS A 120 6.07 13.09 -10.60
C LYS A 120 7.35 13.50 -11.34
N ASN A 121 8.38 13.87 -10.59
CA ASN A 121 9.69 14.13 -11.17
C ASN A 121 10.25 12.81 -11.70
N GLU A 122 10.62 12.74 -12.98
CA GLU A 122 11.13 11.53 -13.63
C GLU A 122 12.51 11.05 -13.12
N GLN A 123 13.10 11.76 -12.14
CA GLN A 123 14.45 11.51 -11.62
C GLN A 123 14.49 10.73 -10.29
N GLU A 124 13.35 10.24 -9.77
CA GLU A 124 13.28 9.38 -8.57
C GLU A 124 12.63 8.00 -8.84
#